data_AF-A0A849E2M6-F1
#
_entry.id   AF-A0A849E2M6-F1
#
_cell.length_a   1.000
_cell.length_b   1.000
_cell.length_c   1.000
_cell.angle_alpha   90.00
_cell.angle_beta   90.00
_cell.angle_gamma   90.00
#
_symmetry.space_group_name_H-M   'P 1'
#
loop_
_entity.id
_entity.type
_entity.pdbx_description
1 polymer ?
#
loop_
_entity_poly.entity_id
_entity_poly.type
_entity_poly.pdbx_seq_one_letter_code
_entity_poly.pdbx_strand_id
1 'polypeptide(L)'
;MRQIRNSDGFSLVELILTVVILAVIAAVSIPKFFNQSTFDERFFSDDVLAATRYASKLAIASGCSVRLSINASGYQLDQDSNCDFTSPNFNISVQRPDDNTAYSNTD
;
A
#
# COMPACT_ATOMS: atom_id res chain seq x y z
N MET A 1 15.40 -54.13 -20.85
CA MET A 1 14.53 -53.05 -21.37
C MET A 1 13.23 -53.05 -20.58
N ARG A 2 13.10 -52.15 -19.59
CA ARG A 2 11.92 -52.07 -18.72
C ARG A 2 10.95 -51.05 -19.33
N GLN A 3 9.87 -51.56 -19.91
CA GLN A 3 8.80 -50.76 -20.52
C GLN A 3 8.23 -49.79 -19.48
N ILE A 4 8.33 -48.50 -19.75
CA ILE A 4 7.58 -47.47 -19.03
C ILE A 4 6.26 -47.35 -19.78
N ARG A 5 5.19 -47.93 -19.23
CA ARG A 5 3.83 -47.66 -19.67
C ARG A 5 2.95 -47.49 -18.44
N ASN A 6 2.80 -46.25 -18.01
CA ASN A 6 1.63 -45.83 -17.24
C ASN A 6 0.89 -44.84 -18.12
N SER A 7 -0.07 -45.37 -18.88
CA SER A 7 -1.12 -44.57 -19.50
C SER A 7 -2.34 -44.69 -18.59
N ASP A 8 -2.23 -44.11 -17.38
CA ASP A 8 -3.34 -44.08 -16.44
C ASP A 8 -4.23 -42.88 -16.80
N GLY A 9 -5.41 -43.17 -17.35
CA GLY A 9 -6.46 -42.18 -17.57
C GLY A 9 -7.18 -41.85 -16.27
N PHE A 10 -7.62 -40.60 -16.13
CA PHE A 10 -8.45 -40.17 -15.00
C PHE A 10 -9.84 -40.83 -15.06
N SER A 11 -10.38 -41.20 -13.91
CA SER A 11 -11.77 -41.63 -13.82
C SER A 11 -12.72 -40.47 -14.12
N LEU A 12 -13.87 -40.74 -14.73
CA LEU A 12 -14.93 -39.76 -14.96
C LEU A 12 -15.32 -39.06 -13.64
N VAL A 13 -15.38 -39.83 -12.55
CA VAL A 13 -15.68 -39.31 -11.20
C VAL A 13 -14.61 -38.34 -10.71
N GLU A 14 -13.34 -38.64 -10.96
CA GLU A 14 -12.21 -37.82 -10.54
C GLU A 14 -12.18 -36.48 -11.31
N LEU A 15 -12.49 -36.52 -12.61
CA LEU A 15 -12.64 -35.31 -13.42
C LEU A 15 -13.80 -34.43 -12.93
N ILE A 16 -14.95 -35.02 -12.61
CA ILE A 16 -16.09 -34.26 -12.07
C ILE A 16 -15.72 -33.62 -10.74
N LEU A 17 -15.11 -34.39 -9.83
CA LEU A 17 -14.71 -33.89 -8.50
C LEU A 17 -13.73 -32.72 -8.63
N THR A 18 -12.72 -32.83 -9.50
CA THR A 18 -11.72 -31.77 -9.70
C THR A 18 -12.36 -30.50 -10.26
N VAL A 19 -13.26 -30.59 -11.25
CA VAL A 19 -13.97 -29.42 -11.78
C VAL A 19 -14.86 -28.77 -10.71
N VAL A 20 -15.54 -29.57 -9.87
CA VAL A 20 -16.35 -29.05 -8.75
C VAL A 20 -15.47 -28.32 -7.73
N ILE A 21 -14.34 -28.91 -7.33
CA ILE A 21 -13.39 -28.27 -6.40
C ILE A 21 -12.86 -26.97 -6.99
N LEU A 22 -12.46 -26.98 -8.27
CA LEU A 22 -12.00 -25.77 -8.97
C LEU A 22 -13.08 -24.69 -9.03
N ALA A 23 -14.35 -25.06 -9.26
CA ALA A 23 -15.46 -24.12 -9.29
C ALA A 23 -15.67 -23.42 -7.93
N VAL A 24 -15.60 -24.18 -6.82
CA VAL A 24 -15.73 -23.62 -5.47
C VAL A 24 -14.56 -22.70 -5.15
N ILE A 25 -13.32 -23.13 -5.42
CA ILE A 25 -12.11 -22.33 -5.19
C ILE A 25 -12.16 -21.04 -6.01
N ALA A 26 -12.57 -21.13 -7.28
CA ALA A 26 -12.70 -19.98 -8.16
C ALA A 26 -13.73 -18.98 -7.62
N ALA A 27 -14.92 -19.45 -7.23
CA ALA A 27 -15.99 -18.59 -6.71
C ALA A 27 -15.57 -17.76 -5.48
N VAL A 28 -14.74 -18.32 -4.60
CA VAL A 28 -14.28 -17.62 -3.39
C VAL A 28 -12.99 -16.81 -3.58
N SER A 29 -12.10 -17.25 -4.47
CA SER A 29 -10.78 -16.63 -4.66
C SER A 29 -10.82 -15.46 -5.63
N ILE A 30 -11.63 -15.54 -6.69
CA ILE A 30 -11.80 -14.48 -7.70
C ILE A 30 -12.20 -13.13 -7.09
N PRO A 31 -13.28 -13.02 -6.27
CA PRO A 31 -13.67 -11.74 -5.69
C PRO A 31 -12.57 -11.15 -4.79
N LYS A 32 -11.74 -12.00 -4.15
CA LYS A 32 -10.62 -11.55 -3.33
C LYS A 32 -9.50 -10.90 -4.16
N PHE A 33 -9.27 -11.35 -5.40
CA PHE A 33 -8.31 -10.73 -6.31
C PHE A 33 -8.83 -9.43 -6.94
N PHE A 34 -10.14 -9.34 -7.24
CA PHE A 34 -10.73 -8.09 -7.74
C PHE A 34 -10.94 -7.03 -6.65
N ASN A 35 -10.95 -7.43 -5.38
CA ASN A 35 -10.95 -6.52 -4.22
C ASN A 35 -9.55 -5.96 -3.87
N GLN A 36 -8.56 -6.06 -4.75
CA GLN A 36 -7.24 -5.45 -4.52
C GLN A 36 -7.35 -3.92 -4.35
N SER A 37 -8.37 -3.29 -4.94
CA SER A 37 -8.70 -1.87 -4.72
C SER A 37 -9.13 -1.53 -3.28
N THR A 38 -9.68 -2.48 -2.52
CA THR A 38 -10.03 -2.25 -1.09
C THR A 38 -8.82 -2.37 -0.16
N PHE A 39 -7.71 -2.94 -0.63
CA PHE A 39 -6.46 -2.96 0.12
C PHE A 39 -5.73 -1.62 0.03
N ASP A 40 -5.80 -0.94 -1.11
CA ASP A 40 -5.19 0.39 -1.29
C ASP A 40 -5.78 1.41 -0.32
N GLU A 41 -7.09 1.41 -0.10
CA GLU A 41 -7.76 2.36 0.80
C GLU A 41 -7.27 2.23 2.25
N ARG A 42 -7.09 0.99 2.73
CA ARG A 42 -6.66 0.74 4.11
C ARG A 42 -5.16 0.98 4.28
N PHE A 43 -4.36 0.60 3.29
CA PHE A 43 -2.93 0.86 3.29
C PHE A 43 -2.63 2.37 3.23
N PHE A 44 -3.35 3.11 2.39
CA PHE A 44 -3.24 4.56 2.29
C PHE A 44 -3.63 5.25 3.61
N SER A 45 -4.69 4.78 4.26
CA SER A 45 -5.09 5.30 5.59
C SER A 45 -4.02 5.08 6.66
N ASP A 46 -3.41 3.89 6.68
CA ASP A 46 -2.34 3.56 7.63
C ASP A 46 -1.06 4.35 7.33
N ASP A 47 -0.75 4.58 6.04
CA ASP A 47 0.42 5.36 5.61
C ASP A 47 0.27 6.85 5.93
N VAL A 48 -0.89 7.45 5.65
CA VAL A 48 -1.20 8.85 6.01
C VAL A 48 -1.17 9.04 7.54
N LEU A 49 -1.64 8.04 8.30
CA LEU A 49 -1.57 8.06 9.76
C LEU A 49 -0.12 8.05 10.26
N ALA A 50 0.75 7.23 9.63
CA ALA A 50 2.17 7.22 9.93
C ALA A 50 2.83 8.56 9.59
N ALA A 51 2.54 9.11 8.41
CA ALA A 51 3.02 10.42 7.95
C ALA A 51 2.63 11.54 8.91
N THR A 52 1.37 11.57 9.38
CA THR A 52 0.88 12.59 10.32
C THR A 52 1.53 12.48 11.69
N ARG A 53 1.73 11.25 12.19
CA ARG A 53 2.46 11.00 13.45
C ARG A 53 3.92 11.42 13.34
N TYR A 54 4.53 11.25 12.16
CA TYR A 54 5.88 11.73 11.92
C TYR A 54 5.93 13.26 11.85
N ALA A 55 5.02 13.89 11.11
CA ALA A 55 4.90 15.34 10.98
C ALA A 55 4.77 16.05 12.33
N SER A 56 3.92 15.51 13.22
CA SER A 56 3.72 16.06 14.57
C SER A 56 4.95 15.91 15.45
N LYS A 57 5.64 14.75 15.41
CA LYS A 57 6.93 14.58 16.10
C LYS A 57 7.97 15.56 15.60
N LEU A 58 8.04 15.76 14.28
CA LEU A 58 8.96 16.70 13.67
C LEU A 58 8.63 18.14 14.03
N ALA A 59 7.36 18.54 14.03
CA ALA A 59 6.93 19.87 14.43
C ALA A 59 7.30 20.18 15.89
N ILE A 60 7.12 19.21 16.79
CA ILE A 60 7.51 19.35 18.20
C ILE A 60 9.03 19.41 18.36
N ALA A 61 9.79 18.59 17.62
CA ALA A 61 11.24 18.53 17.70
C ALA A 61 11.92 19.76 17.09
N SER A 62 11.39 20.28 15.98
CA SER A 62 11.92 21.44 15.26
C SER A 62 11.41 22.77 15.83
N GLY A 63 10.25 22.77 16.51
CA GLY A 63 9.57 23.98 16.93
C GLY A 63 8.94 24.78 15.77
N CYS A 64 8.90 24.20 14.56
CA CYS A 64 8.41 24.86 13.35
C CYS A 64 7.09 24.23 12.89
N SER A 65 6.26 25.02 12.21
CA SER A 65 5.03 24.49 11.64
C SER A 65 5.32 23.52 10.48
N VAL A 66 4.68 22.35 10.51
CA VAL A 66 4.76 21.33 9.45
C VAL A 66 3.37 21.17 8.84
N ARG A 67 3.30 21.13 7.52
CA ARG A 67 2.07 20.99 6.73
C ARG A 67 2.11 19.66 5.99
N LEU A 68 1.01 18.93 6.08
CA LEU A 68 0.71 17.78 5.24
C LEU A 68 -0.21 18.24 4.12
N SER A 69 0.23 18.09 2.87
CA SER A 69 -0.59 18.35 1.68
C SER A 69 -1.01 17.02 1.08
N ILE A 70 -2.32 16.79 0.98
CA ILE A 70 -2.91 15.55 0.44
C ILE A 70 -3.63 15.89 -0.86
N ASN A 71 -3.37 15.13 -1.92
CA ASN A 71 -4.03 15.22 -3.21
C ASN A 71 -4.63 13.86 -3.59
N ALA A 72 -5.42 13.82 -4.67
CA ALA A 72 -6.08 12.61 -5.18
C ALA A 72 -5.10 11.49 -5.56
N SER A 73 -3.82 11.80 -5.79
CA SER A 73 -2.77 10.87 -6.20
C SER A 73 -1.63 10.73 -5.18
N GLY A 74 -1.82 11.18 -3.93
CA GLY A 74 -0.74 11.06 -2.94
C GLY A 74 -0.71 12.14 -1.86
N TYR A 75 0.43 12.22 -1.16
CA TYR A 75 0.67 13.20 -0.11
C TYR A 75 2.13 13.64 -0.07
N GLN A 76 2.37 14.83 0.48
CA GLN A 76 3.72 15.36 0.75
C GLN A 76 3.75 16.13 2.07
N LEU A 77 4.92 16.16 2.71
CA LEU A 77 5.17 16.91 3.93
C LEU A 77 6.15 18.05 3.68
N ASP A 78 5.72 19.25 4.03
CA ASP A 78 6.50 20.48 3.90
C ASP A 78 6.58 21.18 5.26
N GLN A 79 7.75 21.73 5.57
CA GLN A 79 8.02 22.52 6.76
C GLN A 79 8.22 23.97 6.38
N ASP A 80 7.83 24.86 7.30
CA ASP A 80 8.11 26.29 7.20
C ASP A 80 9.62 26.57 7.30
N SER A 81 10.17 27.34 6.34
CA SER A 81 11.59 27.74 6.36
C SER A 81 11.97 28.67 7.49
N ASN A 82 11.05 29.56 7.86
CA ASN A 82 11.34 30.64 8.80
C ASN A 82 10.76 30.38 10.18
N CYS A 83 10.01 29.28 10.34
CA CYS A 83 9.32 28.92 11.57
C CYS A 83 8.51 30.09 12.13
N ASP A 84 7.91 30.87 11.23
CA ASP A 84 7.15 32.06 11.51
C ASP A 84 5.65 31.74 11.41
N PHE A 85 4.99 31.68 12.56
CA PHE A 85 3.58 31.35 12.68
C PHE A 85 2.64 32.43 12.10
N THR A 86 3.18 33.61 11.75
CA THR A 86 2.41 34.76 11.26
C THR A 86 2.30 34.80 9.73
N SER A 87 3.30 34.28 9.02
CA SER A 87 3.29 34.08 7.56
C SER A 87 4.12 32.87 7.19
N PRO A 88 3.60 31.66 7.45
CA PRO A 88 4.35 30.43 7.29
C PRO A 88 4.64 30.13 5.81
N ASN A 89 5.91 29.90 5.48
CA ASN A 89 6.39 29.64 4.12
C ASN A 89 6.89 28.19 3.99
N PHE A 90 6.02 27.31 3.52
CA PHE A 90 6.28 25.87 3.37
C PHE A 90 7.10 25.58 2.10
N ASN A 91 8.41 25.85 2.14
CA ASN A 91 9.33 25.60 1.02
C ASN A 91 10.44 24.59 1.36
N ILE A 92 10.47 24.05 2.58
CA ILE A 92 11.42 23.00 2.97
C ILE A 92 10.68 21.66 2.92
N SER A 93 11.09 20.75 2.05
CA SER A 93 10.53 19.40 2.03
C SER A 93 11.06 18.61 3.22
N VAL A 94 10.14 18.02 3.99
CA VAL A 94 10.49 17.16 5.12
C VAL A 94 11.17 15.91 4.57
N GLN A 95 12.33 15.55 5.13
CA GLN A 95 13.09 14.39 4.66
C GLN A 95 12.63 13.11 5.38
N ARG A 96 12.66 11.99 4.66
CA ARG A 96 12.47 10.65 5.20
C ARG A 96 13.71 10.21 5.99
N PRO A 97 13.55 9.63 7.19
CA PRO A 97 14.69 9.22 8.02
C PRO A 97 15.55 8.10 7.43
N ASP A 98 15.00 7.31 6.50
CA ASP A 98 15.60 6.10 5.95
C ASP A 98 16.49 6.36 4.72
N ASP A 99 16.09 7.29 3.84
CA ASP A 99 16.74 7.50 2.55
C ASP A 99 17.11 8.96 2.27
N ASN A 100 16.82 9.89 3.19
CA ASN A 100 16.96 11.34 2.99
C ASN A 100 16.32 11.82 1.66
N THR A 101 15.18 11.23 1.27
CA THR A 101 14.36 11.77 0.19
C THR A 101 13.20 12.58 0.76
N ALA A 102 12.48 13.34 -0.07
CA ALA A 102 11.30 14.05 0.39
C ALA A 102 10.24 13.05 0.89
N TYR A 103 9.62 13.34 2.03
CA TYR A 103 8.56 12.53 2.61
C TYR A 103 7.27 12.80 1.82
N SER A 104 7.19 12.16 0.66
CA SER A 104 6.07 12.18 -0.25
C SER A 104 5.77 10.77 -0.75
N ASN A 105 4.49 10.46 -0.90
CA ASN A 105 4.02 9.32 -1.66
C ASN A 105 3.22 9.88 -2.85
N THR A 106 3.60 9.48 -4.05
CA THR A 106 2.87 9.76 -5.29
C THR A 106 2.75 8.42 -6.00
N ASP A 107 1.68 7.69 -5.71
CA ASP A 107 1.29 6.47 -6.42
C ASP A 107 0.49 6.80 -7.70
#